data_AF-A0A1U7HHV4-F1
#
_entry.id   AF-A0A1U7HHV4-F1
#
_cell.length_a   1.000
_cell.length_b   1.000
_cell.length_c   1.000
_cell.angle_alpha   90.00
_cell.angle_beta   90.00
_cell.angle_gamma   90.00
#
_symmetry.space_group_name_H-M   'P 1'
#
loop_
_entity.id
_entity.type
_entity.pdbx_description
1 polymer ?
#
loop_
_entity_poly.entity_id
_entity_poly.type
_entity_poly.pdbx_seq_one_letter_code
_entity_poly.pdbx_strand_id
1 'polypeptide(L)'
;MTVALVAAGQLSVAAAIPVMLGANIGTSVTNSIVALGHFNNKDEFKRAFTGAMVLDYFNIIAAIIFIIIEIYTRLLSWSATGLTNALVGVGVIELFDPLDFIVDPIVNFIVGVNQDTGWIVLIVAFILLYTALRGLVKALRAILNDDLEEKVKKYLFGSWWQAMLFELVITVAVQSSSITTSVIVPIIALGVVVAMTSLPYFLGANIGTSTTALIAAMSLAADGNPEGVASLTVAWVHMVFDLYAIALVYPIKYTRRLPVWLAEKSADFVTAGRVSVIGYIAALFYLLPFGAIWLTQDWQVAEFYEPVVLPEVEHLQQASSDDAQTQKPDASTNETSSNSE
;
A
#
# COMPACT_ATOMS: atom_id res chain seq x y z
N MET A 1 1.59 -4.69 -6.16
CA MET A 1 2.80 -4.94 -6.98
C MET A 1 3.83 -5.82 -6.27
N THR A 2 4.33 -5.47 -5.09
CA THR A 2 5.38 -6.25 -4.38
C THR A 2 5.01 -7.73 -4.21
N VAL A 3 3.79 -8.03 -3.73
CA VAL A 3 3.27 -9.41 -3.60
C VAL A 3 3.31 -10.16 -4.93
N ALA A 4 2.86 -9.53 -6.02
CA ALA A 4 2.85 -10.14 -7.35
C ALA A 4 4.27 -10.42 -7.89
N LEU A 5 5.23 -9.52 -7.63
CA LEU A 5 6.63 -9.74 -8.03
C LEU A 5 7.27 -10.91 -7.28
N VAL A 6 6.91 -11.10 -6.01
CA VAL A 6 7.37 -12.25 -5.21
C VAL A 6 6.73 -13.54 -5.73
N ALA A 7 5.42 -13.53 -6.01
CA ALA A 7 4.72 -14.66 -6.60
C ALA A 7 5.22 -15.03 -8.01
N ALA A 8 5.78 -14.06 -8.74
CA ALA A 8 6.42 -14.29 -10.04
C ALA A 8 7.90 -14.70 -9.94
N GLY A 9 8.44 -14.90 -8.72
CA GLY A 9 9.84 -15.26 -8.48
C GLY A 9 10.85 -14.14 -8.81
N GLN A 10 10.38 -12.90 -9.05
CA GLN A 10 11.22 -11.77 -9.45
C GLN A 10 11.80 -11.00 -8.26
N LEU A 11 11.24 -11.20 -7.07
CA LEU A 11 11.67 -10.54 -5.84
C LEU A 11 11.68 -11.54 -4.68
N SER A 12 12.78 -11.61 -3.94
CA SER A 12 12.85 -12.45 -2.75
C SER A 12 12.03 -11.85 -1.60
N VAL A 13 11.59 -12.66 -0.64
CA VAL A 13 10.91 -12.19 0.59
C VAL A 13 11.77 -11.16 1.31
N ALA A 14 13.08 -11.42 1.42
CA ALA A 14 14.05 -10.55 2.05
C ALA A 14 14.08 -9.14 1.42
N ALA A 15 14.08 -9.08 0.08
CA ALA A 15 14.06 -7.81 -0.65
C ALA A 15 12.67 -7.15 -0.66
N ALA A 16 11.60 -7.94 -0.51
CA ALA A 16 10.23 -7.46 -0.52
C ALA A 16 9.84 -6.71 0.76
N ILE A 17 10.40 -7.06 1.93
CA ILE A 17 10.05 -6.43 3.22
C ILE A 17 10.33 -4.92 3.20
N PRO A 18 11.57 -4.44 2.91
CA PRO A 18 11.83 -3.00 2.84
C PRO A 18 10.99 -2.29 1.77
N VAL A 19 10.79 -2.93 0.61
CA VAL A 19 9.99 -2.38 -0.49
C VAL A 19 8.52 -2.21 -0.06
N MET A 20 7.97 -3.18 0.64
CA MET A 20 6.61 -3.14 1.18
C MET A 20 6.46 -2.05 2.26
N LEU A 21 7.43 -1.89 3.16
CA LEU A 21 7.42 -0.79 4.15
C LEU A 21 7.43 0.58 3.47
N GLY A 22 8.20 0.71 2.38
CA GLY A 22 8.21 1.91 1.54
C GLY A 22 6.90 2.13 0.77
N ALA A 23 6.22 1.07 0.35
CA ALA A 23 4.96 1.16 -0.38
C ALA A 23 3.86 1.85 0.45
N ASN A 24 3.81 1.63 1.77
CA ASN A 24 2.87 2.33 2.66
C ASN A 24 3.14 3.83 2.75
N ILE A 25 4.39 4.26 2.59
CA ILE A 25 4.71 5.68 2.44
C ILE A 25 4.17 6.16 1.08
N GLY A 26 4.40 5.40 0.01
CA GLY A 26 4.01 5.76 -1.36
C GLY A 26 2.50 5.95 -1.59
N THR A 27 1.62 5.18 -0.94
CA THR A 27 0.15 5.27 -1.11
C THR A 27 -0.42 6.65 -0.75
N SER A 28 0.32 7.44 0.03
CA SER A 28 -0.09 8.76 0.49
C SER A 28 0.23 9.91 -0.47
N VAL A 29 1.01 9.67 -1.54
CA VAL A 29 1.36 10.73 -2.51
C VAL A 29 0.11 11.36 -3.14
N THR A 30 -0.92 10.56 -3.37
CA THR A 30 -2.21 11.00 -3.91
C THR A 30 -2.89 12.01 -3.00
N ASN A 31 -2.82 11.82 -1.67
CA ASN A 31 -3.39 12.76 -0.69
C ASN A 31 -2.71 14.13 -0.78
N SER A 32 -1.38 14.14 -0.96
CA SER A 32 -0.62 15.38 -1.18
C SER A 32 -1.02 16.08 -2.49
N ILE A 33 -1.27 15.31 -3.56
CA ILE A 33 -1.77 15.85 -4.83
C ILE A 33 -3.19 16.40 -4.67
N VAL A 34 -4.08 15.72 -3.94
CA VAL A 34 -5.44 16.20 -3.66
C VAL A 34 -5.40 17.49 -2.85
N ALA A 35 -4.50 17.58 -1.87
CA ALA A 35 -4.33 18.78 -1.07
C ALA A 35 -3.92 20.00 -1.92
N LEU A 36 -3.15 19.82 -3.00
CA LEU A 36 -2.84 20.89 -3.97
C LEU A 36 -4.09 21.50 -4.61
N GLY A 37 -5.20 20.75 -4.71
CA GLY A 37 -6.48 21.28 -5.19
C GLY A 37 -7.02 22.45 -4.36
N HIS A 38 -6.60 22.58 -3.10
CA HIS A 38 -7.01 23.63 -2.18
C HIS A 38 -6.05 24.84 -2.15
N PHE A 39 -5.02 24.88 -3.00
CA PHE A 39 -3.97 25.91 -2.99
C PHE A 39 -4.48 27.36 -3.04
N ASN A 40 -5.68 27.59 -3.57
CA ASN A 40 -6.27 28.92 -3.69
C ASN A 40 -6.75 29.52 -2.35
N ASN A 41 -6.90 28.72 -1.29
CA ASN A 41 -7.29 29.18 0.04
C ASN A 41 -6.24 28.71 1.06
N LYS A 42 -5.52 29.66 1.69
CA LYS A 42 -4.40 29.34 2.60
C LYS A 42 -4.81 28.43 3.77
N ASP A 43 -5.96 28.69 4.38
CA ASP A 43 -6.41 27.94 5.55
C ASP A 43 -6.88 26.53 5.18
N GLU A 44 -7.62 26.41 4.07
CA GLU A 44 -8.00 25.11 3.53
C GLU A 44 -6.78 24.32 3.07
N PHE A 45 -5.84 24.98 2.38
CA PHE A 45 -4.63 24.36 1.89
C PHE A 45 -3.79 23.80 3.02
N LYS A 46 -3.58 24.59 4.08
CA LYS A 46 -2.87 24.14 5.28
C LYS A 46 -3.56 22.94 5.93
N ARG A 47 -4.88 23.00 6.15
CA ARG A 47 -5.63 21.85 6.72
C ARG A 47 -5.54 20.61 5.84
N ALA A 48 -5.71 20.78 4.52
CA ALA A 48 -5.63 19.69 3.55
C ALA A 48 -4.24 19.02 3.57
N PHE A 49 -3.17 19.82 3.56
CA PHE A 49 -1.80 19.30 3.59
C PHE A 49 -1.47 18.64 4.93
N THR A 50 -1.91 19.23 6.06
CA THR A 50 -1.78 18.55 7.36
C THR A 50 -2.48 17.19 7.31
N GLY A 51 -3.72 17.14 6.82
CA GLY A 51 -4.47 15.88 6.67
C GLY A 51 -3.75 14.86 5.80
N ALA A 52 -3.20 15.28 4.65
CA ALA A 52 -2.44 14.41 3.76
C ALA A 52 -1.21 13.80 4.46
N MET A 53 -0.41 14.63 5.15
CA MET A 53 0.86 14.20 5.76
C MET A 53 0.73 13.39 7.05
N VAL A 54 -0.44 13.38 7.71
CA VAL A 54 -0.62 12.61 8.96
C VAL A 54 -0.32 11.13 8.73
N LEU A 55 -0.79 10.58 7.62
CA LEU A 55 -0.54 9.19 7.25
C LEU A 55 0.94 8.97 6.91
N ASP A 56 1.55 9.89 6.14
CA ASP A 56 2.96 9.85 5.77
C ASP A 56 3.83 9.75 7.03
N TYR A 57 3.62 10.65 7.99
CA TYR A 57 4.41 10.66 9.21
C TYR A 57 4.17 9.42 10.07
N PHE A 58 2.93 8.91 10.13
CA PHE A 58 2.67 7.66 10.82
C PHE A 58 3.46 6.51 10.17
N ASN A 59 3.38 6.36 8.85
CA ASN A 59 4.05 5.31 8.10
C ASN A 59 5.57 5.42 8.16
N ILE A 60 6.13 6.62 8.08
CA ILE A 60 7.57 6.87 8.21
C ILE A 60 8.07 6.51 9.62
N ILE A 61 7.38 6.97 10.67
CA ILE A 61 7.76 6.65 12.05
C ILE A 61 7.69 5.14 12.28
N ALA A 62 6.60 4.51 11.85
CA ALA A 62 6.41 3.07 11.96
C ALA A 62 7.52 2.33 11.21
N ALA A 63 7.78 2.68 9.94
CA ALA A 63 8.81 2.04 9.13
C ALA A 63 10.19 2.15 9.79
N ILE A 64 10.59 3.33 10.28
CA ILE A 64 11.89 3.50 10.97
C ILE A 64 11.98 2.59 12.20
N ILE A 65 10.95 2.57 13.04
CA ILE A 65 10.96 1.76 14.27
C ILE A 65 11.02 0.27 13.92
N PHE A 66 10.16 -0.18 13.01
CA PHE A 66 10.06 -1.60 12.71
C PHE A 66 11.18 -2.12 11.82
N ILE A 67 11.82 -1.29 10.98
CA ILE A 67 13.08 -1.68 10.32
C ILE A 67 14.15 -2.00 11.36
N ILE A 68 14.31 -1.14 12.37
CA ILE A 68 15.29 -1.35 13.43
C ILE A 68 14.95 -2.62 14.22
N ILE A 69 13.70 -2.78 14.64
CA ILE A 69 13.25 -3.98 15.37
C ILE A 69 13.44 -5.24 14.52
N GLU A 70 13.10 -5.19 13.24
CA GLU A 70 13.21 -6.32 12.32
C GLU A 70 14.67 -6.77 12.14
N ILE A 71 15.60 -5.82 11.98
CA ILE A 71 17.04 -6.12 11.87
C ILE A 71 17.57 -6.88 13.10
N TYR A 72 17.12 -6.52 14.32
CA TYR A 72 17.65 -7.12 15.55
C TYR A 72 16.88 -8.35 16.03
N THR A 73 15.58 -8.42 15.77
CA THR A 73 14.68 -9.42 16.40
C THR A 73 13.97 -10.30 15.39
N ARG A 74 13.90 -9.89 14.11
CA ARG A 74 13.12 -10.55 13.05
C ARG A 74 11.63 -10.74 13.42
N LEU A 75 11.09 -9.85 14.25
CA LEU A 75 9.75 -9.96 14.81
C LEU A 75 8.67 -10.04 13.72
N LEU A 76 8.76 -9.23 12.67
CA LEU A 76 7.77 -9.23 11.58
C LEU A 76 7.87 -10.51 10.76
N SER A 77 9.08 -10.88 10.33
CA SER A 77 9.29 -12.09 9.52
C SER A 77 8.89 -13.36 10.27
N TRP A 78 9.22 -13.45 11.56
CA TRP A 78 8.87 -14.59 12.40
C TRP A 78 7.35 -14.72 12.56
N SER A 79 6.66 -13.63 12.91
CA SER A 79 5.21 -13.63 13.05
C SER A 79 4.52 -13.97 11.72
N ALA A 80 4.99 -13.41 10.61
CA ALA A 80 4.44 -13.66 9.29
C ALA A 80 4.64 -15.09 8.81
N THR A 81 5.81 -15.68 9.08
CA THR A 81 6.10 -17.08 8.74
C THR A 81 5.19 -18.02 9.53
N GLY A 82 5.03 -17.77 10.84
CA GLY A 82 4.11 -18.54 11.69
C GLY A 82 2.66 -18.48 11.20
N LEU A 83 2.19 -17.30 10.78
CA LEU A 83 0.85 -17.12 10.22
C LEU A 83 0.69 -17.77 8.84
N THR A 84 1.73 -17.68 8.00
CA THR A 84 1.74 -18.34 6.68
C THR A 84 1.57 -19.84 6.86
N ASN A 85 2.41 -20.47 7.70
CA ASN A 85 2.38 -21.92 7.93
C ASN A 85 1.04 -22.42 8.48
N ALA A 86 0.32 -21.58 9.25
CA ALA A 86 -0.99 -21.92 9.77
C ALA A 86 -2.12 -21.88 8.71
N LEU A 87 -1.89 -21.22 7.57
CA LEU A 87 -2.91 -20.92 6.57
C LEU A 87 -2.62 -21.49 5.17
N VAL A 88 -1.43 -22.06 4.93
CA VAL A 88 -1.17 -22.82 3.70
C VAL A 88 -2.21 -23.95 3.58
N GLY A 89 -2.98 -23.93 2.49
CA GLY A 89 -4.03 -24.93 2.22
C GLY A 89 -5.44 -24.57 2.72
N VAL A 90 -5.65 -23.40 3.32
CA VAL A 90 -7.00 -22.87 3.58
C VAL A 90 -7.58 -22.32 2.27
N GLY A 91 -8.79 -22.75 1.93
CA GLY A 91 -9.47 -22.37 0.69
C GLY A 91 -9.55 -20.86 0.47
N VAL A 92 -9.36 -20.45 -0.79
CA VAL A 92 -9.27 -19.05 -1.21
C VAL A 92 -10.65 -18.41 -1.31
N ILE A 93 -10.76 -17.16 -0.85
CA ILE A 93 -11.85 -16.26 -1.21
C ILE A 93 -11.29 -15.27 -2.22
N GLU A 94 -11.66 -15.42 -3.49
CA GLU A 94 -11.41 -14.38 -4.50
C GLU A 94 -12.35 -13.21 -4.22
N LEU A 95 -11.78 -12.02 -3.93
CA LEU A 95 -12.55 -10.80 -3.87
C LEU A 95 -12.64 -10.18 -5.25
N PHE A 96 -13.87 -9.90 -5.68
CA PHE A 96 -14.14 -9.07 -6.84
C PHE A 96 -13.47 -7.70 -6.70
N ASP A 97 -12.75 -7.26 -7.73
CA ASP A 97 -12.27 -5.88 -7.85
C ASP A 97 -13.29 -5.06 -8.68
N PRO A 98 -14.20 -4.31 -8.01
CA PRO A 98 -15.21 -3.53 -8.71
C PRO A 98 -14.62 -2.34 -9.46
N LEU A 99 -13.42 -1.87 -9.08
CA LEU A 99 -12.85 -0.66 -9.65
C LEU A 99 -12.28 -0.95 -11.04
N ASP A 100 -11.53 -2.04 -11.18
CA ASP A 100 -10.94 -2.45 -12.46
C ASP A 100 -12.02 -2.67 -13.53
N PHE A 101 -13.17 -3.26 -13.15
CA PHE A 101 -14.30 -3.44 -14.07
C PHE A 101 -14.81 -2.11 -14.67
N ILE A 102 -14.73 -1.01 -13.93
CA ILE A 102 -15.18 0.31 -14.36
C ILE A 102 -14.05 1.06 -15.09
N VAL A 103 -12.82 0.94 -14.61
CA VAL A 103 -11.67 1.73 -15.06
C VAL A 103 -11.03 1.13 -16.32
N ASP A 104 -10.91 -0.19 -16.42
CA ASP A 104 -10.19 -0.87 -17.50
C ASP A 104 -10.73 -0.55 -18.90
N PRO A 105 -12.04 -0.50 -19.17
CA PRO A 105 -12.54 -0.13 -20.49
C PRO A 105 -12.09 1.28 -20.91
N ILE A 106 -12.02 2.20 -19.95
CA ILE A 106 -11.61 3.59 -20.19
C ILE A 106 -10.10 3.65 -20.41
N VAL A 107 -9.31 2.96 -19.58
CA VAL A 107 -7.86 2.89 -19.73
C VAL A 107 -7.48 2.27 -21.07
N ASN A 108 -8.10 1.14 -21.43
CA ASN A 108 -7.86 0.45 -22.70
C ASN A 108 -8.28 1.30 -23.91
N PHE A 109 -9.35 2.09 -23.79
CA PHE A 109 -9.71 3.05 -24.82
C PHE A 109 -8.64 4.15 -24.98
N ILE A 110 -8.17 4.74 -23.87
CA ILE A 110 -7.16 5.81 -23.89
C ILE A 110 -5.81 5.30 -24.42
N VAL A 111 -5.34 4.15 -23.93
CA VAL A 111 -4.07 3.54 -24.34
C VAL A 111 -4.16 2.99 -25.76
N GLY A 112 -5.31 2.45 -26.15
CA GLY A 112 -5.55 1.90 -27.49
C GLY A 112 -5.57 2.95 -28.62
N VAL A 113 -5.73 4.23 -28.29
CA VAL A 113 -5.78 5.32 -29.30
C VAL A 113 -4.39 5.74 -29.80
N ASN A 114 -3.32 5.61 -28.99
CA ASN A 114 -1.95 5.90 -29.45
C ASN A 114 -0.88 5.31 -28.50
N GLN A 115 -0.14 4.28 -28.92
CA GLN A 115 0.92 3.65 -28.10
C GLN A 115 2.30 4.31 -28.26
N ASP A 116 2.52 5.14 -29.29
CA ASP A 116 3.85 5.64 -29.63
C ASP A 116 4.29 6.88 -28.82
N THR A 117 3.44 7.38 -27.91
CA THR A 117 3.73 8.59 -27.13
C THR A 117 3.25 8.50 -25.67
N GLY A 118 3.96 7.70 -24.87
CA GLY A 118 3.68 7.57 -23.42
C GLY A 118 3.65 8.90 -22.64
N TRP A 119 4.36 9.93 -23.11
CA TRP A 119 4.32 11.27 -22.50
C TRP A 119 2.98 12.00 -22.74
N ILE A 120 2.28 11.75 -23.85
CA ILE A 120 0.94 12.32 -24.11
C ILE A 120 -0.06 11.73 -23.13
N VAL A 121 -0.03 10.41 -22.94
CA VAL A 121 -0.89 9.70 -21.97
C VAL A 121 -0.68 10.27 -20.57
N LEU A 122 0.56 10.54 -20.18
CA LEU A 122 0.89 11.15 -18.89
C LEU A 122 0.27 12.55 -18.74
N ILE A 123 0.36 13.41 -19.75
CA ILE A 123 -0.27 14.74 -19.73
C ILE A 123 -1.79 14.61 -19.60
N VAL A 124 -2.42 13.74 -20.38
CA VAL A 124 -3.87 13.49 -20.33
C VAL A 124 -4.29 12.99 -18.95
N ALA A 125 -3.55 12.05 -18.36
CA ALA A 125 -3.79 11.54 -17.02
C ALA A 125 -3.73 12.66 -15.96
N PHE A 126 -2.72 13.54 -16.03
CA PHE A 126 -2.62 14.69 -15.14
C PHE A 126 -3.81 15.66 -15.28
N ILE A 127 -4.24 15.96 -16.51
CA ILE A 127 -5.40 16.81 -16.76
C ILE A 127 -6.66 16.18 -16.18
N LEU A 128 -6.92 14.90 -16.49
CA LEU A 128 -8.07 14.15 -15.99
C LEU A 128 -8.10 14.13 -14.46
N LEU A 129 -6.97 13.79 -13.83
CA LEU A 129 -6.82 13.81 -12.38
C LEU A 129 -7.15 15.18 -11.81
N TYR A 130 -6.55 16.25 -12.35
CA TYR A 130 -6.82 17.62 -11.88
C TYR A 130 -8.31 18.00 -12.01
N THR A 131 -8.95 17.69 -13.14
CA THR A 131 -10.38 17.96 -13.34
C THR A 131 -11.27 17.16 -12.40
N ALA A 132 -10.95 15.88 -12.16
CA ALA A 132 -11.68 15.03 -11.23
C ALA A 132 -11.58 15.56 -9.80
N LEU A 133 -10.39 15.96 -9.35
CA LEU A 133 -10.17 16.55 -8.02
C LEU A 133 -10.95 17.85 -7.85
N ARG A 134 -10.91 18.73 -8.86
CA ARG A 134 -11.68 19.97 -8.81
C ARG A 134 -13.19 19.71 -8.79
N GLY A 135 -13.65 18.72 -9.56
CA GLY A 135 -15.04 18.27 -9.59
C GLY A 135 -15.50 17.74 -8.24
N LEU A 136 -14.68 16.89 -7.61
CA LEU A 136 -14.94 16.33 -6.28
C LEU A 136 -15.10 17.42 -5.22
N VAL A 137 -14.17 18.38 -5.15
CA VAL A 137 -14.27 19.50 -4.19
C VAL A 137 -15.53 20.33 -4.43
N LYS A 138 -15.87 20.60 -5.69
CA LYS A 138 -17.09 21.34 -6.04
C LYS A 138 -18.36 20.58 -5.64
N ALA A 139 -18.43 19.28 -5.93
CA ALA A 139 -19.56 18.43 -5.58
C ALA A 139 -19.71 18.30 -4.06
N LEU A 140 -18.59 18.07 -3.35
CA LEU A 140 -18.58 17.99 -1.90
C LEU A 140 -19.09 19.29 -1.28
N ARG A 141 -18.60 20.46 -1.72
CA ARG A 141 -19.11 21.75 -1.24
C ARG A 141 -20.59 21.97 -1.53
N ALA A 142 -21.11 21.41 -2.63
CA ALA A 142 -22.52 21.56 -2.99
C ALA A 142 -23.44 20.66 -2.16
N ILE A 143 -22.95 19.51 -1.69
CA ILE A 143 -23.72 18.51 -0.94
C ILE A 143 -23.49 18.65 0.58
N LEU A 144 -22.35 19.20 0.99
CA LEU A 144 -21.99 19.41 2.39
C LEU A 144 -22.84 20.53 2.99
N ASN A 145 -23.87 20.12 3.72
CA ASN A 145 -24.70 20.95 4.57
C ASN A 145 -24.50 20.57 6.06
N ASP A 146 -25.11 21.33 6.96
CA ASP A 146 -25.00 21.11 8.40
C ASP A 146 -25.43 19.68 8.81
N ASP A 147 -26.49 19.14 8.19
CA ASP A 147 -26.97 17.78 8.44
C ASP A 147 -25.96 16.70 8.05
N LEU A 148 -25.32 16.84 6.88
CA LEU A 148 -24.32 15.88 6.41
C LEU A 148 -23.04 16.00 7.23
N GLU A 149 -22.62 17.22 7.57
CA GLU A 149 -21.50 17.45 8.47
C GLU A 149 -21.71 16.75 9.81
N GLU A 150 -22.90 16.86 10.42
CA GLU A 150 -23.23 16.17 11.66
C GLU A 150 -23.20 14.64 11.48
N LYS A 151 -23.77 14.12 10.39
CA LYS A 151 -23.75 12.68 10.09
C LYS A 151 -22.33 12.14 9.91
N VAL A 152 -21.46 12.86 9.20
CA VAL A 152 -20.04 12.52 9.05
C VAL A 152 -19.37 12.48 10.42
N LYS A 153 -19.55 13.52 11.24
CA LYS A 153 -18.97 13.54 12.59
C LYS A 153 -19.48 12.41 13.49
N LYS A 154 -20.77 12.07 13.40
CA LYS A 154 -21.41 11.09 14.27
C LYS A 154 -21.14 9.64 13.87
N TYR A 155 -21.30 9.32 12.59
CA TYR A 155 -21.24 7.94 12.11
C TYR A 155 -19.85 7.54 11.65
N LEU A 156 -19.10 8.48 11.06
CA LEU A 156 -17.75 8.21 10.56
C LEU A 156 -16.69 8.53 11.62
N PHE A 157 -16.82 9.65 12.33
CA PHE A 157 -15.82 10.12 13.29
C PHE A 157 -16.29 10.14 14.75
N GLY A 158 -17.38 9.42 15.07
CA GLY A 158 -17.97 9.43 16.42
C GLY A 158 -17.06 8.81 17.48
N SER A 159 -16.24 7.84 17.08
CA SER A 159 -15.21 7.23 17.90
C SER A 159 -14.06 6.73 17.02
N TRP A 160 -12.92 6.47 17.65
CA TRP A 160 -11.72 6.06 16.94
C TRP A 160 -11.88 4.74 16.18
N TRP A 161 -12.60 3.77 16.75
CA TRP A 161 -12.79 2.46 16.13
C TRP A 161 -13.80 2.53 14.97
N GLN A 162 -14.80 3.41 15.04
CA GLN A 162 -15.74 3.63 13.94
C GLN A 162 -15.00 4.17 12.71
N ALA A 163 -14.16 5.18 12.90
CA ALA A 163 -13.36 5.76 11.83
C ALA A 163 -12.41 4.73 11.20
N MET A 164 -11.71 3.96 12.04
CA MET A 164 -10.77 2.93 11.59
C MET A 164 -11.48 1.77 10.88
N LEU A 165 -12.57 1.25 11.44
CA LEU A 165 -13.32 0.14 10.87
C LEU A 165 -13.99 0.54 9.56
N PHE A 166 -14.58 1.74 9.50
CA PHE A 166 -15.20 2.23 8.28
C PHE A 166 -14.19 2.28 7.14
N GLU A 167 -13.03 2.90 7.37
CA GLU A 167 -12.05 3.04 6.31
C GLU A 167 -11.39 1.72 5.93
N LEU A 168 -11.21 0.80 6.89
CA LEU A 168 -10.81 -0.58 6.59
C LEU A 168 -11.80 -1.24 5.61
N VAL A 169 -13.08 -1.23 5.95
CA VAL A 169 -14.12 -1.88 5.14
C VAL A 169 -14.21 -1.25 3.75
N ILE A 170 -14.21 0.07 3.68
CA ILE A 170 -14.27 0.80 2.41
C ILE A 170 -13.00 0.55 1.59
N THR A 171 -11.82 0.53 2.19
CA THR A 171 -10.57 0.22 1.50
C THR A 171 -10.57 -1.20 0.95
N VAL A 172 -11.05 -2.20 1.71
CA VAL A 172 -11.15 -3.59 1.22
C VAL A 172 -12.17 -3.70 0.08
N ALA A 173 -13.30 -2.99 0.17
CA ALA A 173 -14.33 -3.02 -0.86
C ALA A 173 -13.90 -2.31 -2.16
N VAL A 174 -13.20 -1.18 -2.05
CA VAL A 174 -12.72 -0.37 -3.18
C VAL A 174 -11.37 -0.87 -3.71
N GLN A 175 -10.66 -1.66 -2.91
CA GLN A 175 -9.30 -2.15 -3.15
C GLN A 175 -8.24 -1.06 -3.38
N SER A 176 -8.54 0.20 -3.02
CA SER A 176 -7.62 1.33 -3.20
C SER A 176 -7.72 2.34 -2.06
N SER A 177 -6.75 2.27 -1.14
CA SER A 177 -6.65 3.21 -0.01
C SER A 177 -6.32 4.63 -0.45
N SER A 178 -5.55 4.82 -1.53
CA SER A 178 -5.25 6.15 -2.05
C SER A 178 -6.50 6.88 -2.53
N ILE A 179 -7.47 6.18 -3.13
CA ILE A 179 -8.74 6.77 -3.55
C ILE A 179 -9.58 7.15 -2.33
N THR A 180 -9.73 6.23 -1.38
CA THR A 180 -10.62 6.42 -0.22
C THR A 180 -10.06 7.47 0.74
N THR A 181 -8.76 7.44 1.04
CA THR A 181 -8.09 8.46 1.86
C THR A 181 -8.04 9.83 1.19
N SER A 182 -8.03 9.91 -0.15
CA SER A 182 -8.10 11.18 -0.86
C SER A 182 -9.47 11.87 -0.68
N VAL A 183 -10.55 11.12 -0.47
CA VAL A 183 -11.88 11.69 -0.26
C VAL A 183 -11.97 12.44 1.07
N ILE A 184 -11.23 12.03 2.10
CA ILE A 184 -11.26 12.71 3.40
C ILE A 184 -10.45 14.01 3.39
N VAL A 185 -9.45 14.16 2.51
CA VAL A 185 -8.60 15.37 2.44
C VAL A 185 -9.42 16.65 2.21
N PRO A 186 -10.35 16.73 1.24
CA PRO A 186 -11.25 17.87 1.10
C PRO A 186 -12.14 18.14 2.32
N ILE A 187 -12.60 17.11 3.02
CA ILE A 187 -13.42 17.25 4.24
C ILE A 187 -12.58 17.90 5.36
N ILE A 188 -11.32 17.50 5.50
CA ILE A 188 -10.35 18.13 6.41
C ILE A 188 -10.06 19.58 5.98
N ALA A 189 -9.88 19.80 4.67
CA ALA A 189 -9.67 21.12 4.10
C ALA A 189 -10.81 22.09 4.44
N LEU A 190 -12.06 21.61 4.35
CA LEU A 190 -13.26 22.38 4.70
C LEU A 190 -13.43 22.58 6.22
N GLY A 191 -12.65 21.90 7.06
CA GLY A 191 -12.70 22.04 8.51
C GLY A 191 -13.79 21.22 9.21
N VAL A 192 -14.49 20.36 8.46
CA VAL A 192 -15.51 19.44 8.99
C VAL A 192 -14.89 18.47 9.99
N VAL A 193 -13.68 17.99 9.70
CA VAL A 193 -12.88 17.18 10.62
C VAL A 193 -11.46 17.74 10.70
N VAL A 194 -10.82 17.52 11.84
CA VAL A 194 -9.41 17.90 12.05
C VAL A 194 -8.50 16.70 11.83
N ALA A 195 -7.26 16.96 11.42
CA ALA A 195 -6.26 15.94 11.11
C ALA A 195 -6.01 14.94 12.27
N MET A 196 -6.09 15.41 13.52
CA MET A 196 -5.98 14.53 14.69
C MET A 196 -7.13 13.52 14.78
N THR A 197 -8.35 13.94 14.47
CA THR A 197 -9.56 13.10 14.51
C THR A 197 -9.62 12.16 13.31
N SER A 198 -8.97 12.51 12.20
CA SER A 198 -8.87 11.65 11.01
C SER A 198 -7.74 10.61 11.09
N LEU A 199 -6.83 10.69 12.06
CA LEU A 199 -5.77 9.69 12.21
C LEU A 199 -6.30 8.24 12.21
N PRO A 200 -7.31 7.85 13.03
CA PRO A 200 -7.81 6.48 13.05
C PRO A 200 -8.41 6.03 11.71
N TYR A 201 -8.99 6.96 10.95
CA TYR A 201 -9.48 6.71 9.59
C TYR A 201 -8.31 6.29 8.69
N PHE A 202 -7.22 7.06 8.67
CA PHE A 202 -6.03 6.69 7.89
C PHE A 202 -5.39 5.37 8.34
N LEU A 203 -5.43 5.06 9.64
CA LEU A 203 -4.97 3.75 10.14
C LEU A 203 -5.85 2.59 9.66
N GLY A 204 -7.15 2.82 9.50
CA GLY A 204 -8.07 1.88 8.86
C GLY A 204 -7.67 1.58 7.41
N ALA A 205 -7.27 2.60 6.66
CA ALA A 205 -6.80 2.45 5.29
C ALA A 205 -5.53 1.60 5.17
N ASN A 206 -4.59 1.72 6.12
CA ASN A 206 -3.41 0.84 6.15
C ASN A 206 -3.82 -0.62 6.34
N ILE A 207 -4.66 -0.91 7.35
CA ILE A 207 -5.17 -2.28 7.57
C ILE A 207 -5.91 -2.80 6.33
N GLY A 208 -6.71 -1.97 5.69
CA GLY A 208 -7.39 -2.33 4.43
C GLY A 208 -6.40 -2.64 3.30
N THR A 209 -5.33 -1.86 3.16
CA THR A 209 -4.27 -2.06 2.15
C THR A 209 -3.53 -3.37 2.38
N SER A 210 -3.18 -3.70 3.62
CA SER A 210 -2.58 -5.00 3.93
C SER A 210 -3.58 -6.15 3.80
N THR A 211 -4.86 -5.92 4.05
CA THR A 211 -5.91 -6.95 3.84
C THR A 211 -6.09 -7.26 2.35
N THR A 212 -6.12 -6.26 1.48
CA THR A 212 -6.20 -6.48 0.02
C THR A 212 -4.98 -7.24 -0.50
N ALA A 213 -3.79 -6.87 -0.04
CA ALA A 213 -2.56 -7.60 -0.35
C ALA A 213 -2.60 -9.06 0.13
N LEU A 214 -3.15 -9.31 1.32
CA LEU A 214 -3.30 -10.65 1.89
C LEU A 214 -4.25 -11.52 1.06
N ILE A 215 -5.38 -10.97 0.64
CA ILE A 215 -6.36 -11.68 -0.18
C ILE A 215 -5.79 -12.04 -1.56
N ALA A 216 -5.07 -11.11 -2.19
CA ALA A 216 -4.36 -11.39 -3.42
C ALA A 216 -3.30 -12.50 -3.23
N ALA A 217 -2.52 -12.43 -2.15
CA ALA A 217 -1.48 -13.41 -1.87
C ALA A 217 -2.03 -14.81 -1.54
N MET A 218 -3.16 -14.91 -0.84
CA MET A 218 -3.84 -16.20 -0.61
C MET A 218 -4.27 -16.85 -1.93
N SER A 219 -4.73 -16.06 -2.89
CA SER A 219 -5.10 -16.55 -4.23
C SER A 219 -3.87 -17.07 -4.99
N LEU A 220 -2.73 -16.42 -4.84
CA LEU A 220 -1.46 -16.83 -5.47
C LEU A 220 -0.83 -18.05 -4.78
N ALA A 221 -1.09 -18.24 -3.49
CA ALA A 221 -0.61 -19.37 -2.69
C ALA A 221 -1.53 -20.60 -2.73
N ALA A 222 -2.66 -20.54 -3.45
CA ALA A 222 -3.71 -21.57 -3.45
C ALA A 222 -3.21 -22.97 -3.79
N ASP A 223 -2.32 -23.05 -4.78
CA ASP A 223 -1.78 -24.30 -5.30
C ASP A 223 -0.56 -24.80 -4.50
N GLY A 224 -0.20 -24.10 -3.40
CA GLY A 224 0.92 -24.46 -2.54
C GLY A 224 2.30 -24.26 -3.16
N ASN A 225 2.41 -23.59 -4.31
CA ASN A 225 3.69 -23.33 -4.96
C ASN A 225 4.58 -22.42 -4.08
N PRO A 226 5.91 -22.62 -4.07
CA PRO A 226 6.82 -21.90 -3.18
C PRO A 226 6.76 -20.37 -3.31
N GLU A 227 6.64 -19.86 -4.53
CA GLU A 227 6.59 -18.42 -4.82
C GLU A 227 5.31 -17.77 -4.30
N GLY A 228 4.18 -18.46 -4.44
CA GLY A 228 2.88 -18.07 -3.91
C GLY A 228 2.89 -18.03 -2.39
N VAL A 229 3.43 -19.08 -1.75
CA VAL A 229 3.62 -19.12 -0.28
C VAL A 229 4.53 -17.99 0.19
N ALA A 230 5.63 -17.72 -0.54
CA ALA A 230 6.51 -16.59 -0.25
C ALA A 230 5.77 -15.24 -0.36
N SER A 231 4.89 -15.08 -1.35
CA SER A 231 4.07 -13.88 -1.52
C SER A 231 3.08 -13.70 -0.37
N LEU A 232 2.52 -14.80 0.15
CA LEU A 232 1.65 -14.83 1.33
C LEU A 232 2.40 -14.40 2.58
N THR A 233 3.65 -14.87 2.76
CA THR A 233 4.51 -14.39 3.85
C THR A 233 4.74 -12.88 3.78
N VAL A 234 5.02 -12.33 2.59
CA VAL A 234 5.21 -10.89 2.43
C VAL A 234 3.93 -10.11 2.75
N ALA A 235 2.75 -10.61 2.34
CA ALA A 235 1.48 -9.98 2.69
C ALA A 235 1.19 -10.04 4.20
N TRP A 236 1.57 -11.13 4.88
CA TRP A 236 1.49 -11.21 6.34
C TRP A 236 2.46 -10.27 7.04
N VAL A 237 3.69 -10.10 6.52
CA VAL A 237 4.62 -9.07 7.03
C VAL A 237 3.95 -7.69 6.97
N HIS A 238 3.26 -7.38 5.88
CA HIS A 238 2.52 -6.13 5.73
C HIS A 238 1.45 -5.96 6.80
N MET A 239 0.57 -6.95 6.92
CA MET A 239 -0.52 -6.94 7.90
C MET A 239 0.00 -6.81 9.34
N VAL A 240 1.00 -7.62 9.70
CA VAL A 240 1.59 -7.61 11.04
C VAL A 240 2.28 -6.27 11.32
N PHE A 241 3.00 -5.71 10.35
CA PHE A 241 3.60 -4.39 10.46
C PHE A 241 2.56 -3.32 10.79
N ASP A 242 1.47 -3.23 10.02
CA ASP A 242 0.42 -2.23 10.24
C ASP A 242 -0.24 -2.40 11.62
N LEU A 243 -0.57 -3.64 11.99
CA LEU A 243 -1.20 -3.92 13.29
C LEU A 243 -0.28 -3.59 14.45
N TYR A 244 1.00 -3.95 14.38
CA TYR A 244 1.98 -3.64 15.42
C TYR A 244 2.31 -2.16 15.48
N ALA A 245 2.41 -1.48 14.34
CA ALA A 245 2.58 -0.03 14.27
C ALA A 245 1.43 0.70 14.95
N ILE A 246 0.18 0.29 14.67
CA ILE A 246 -1.00 0.84 15.31
C ILE A 246 -0.97 0.57 16.81
N ALA A 247 -0.70 -0.68 17.22
CA ALA A 247 -0.64 -1.06 18.64
C ALA A 247 0.43 -0.29 19.43
N LEU A 248 1.56 0.02 18.79
CA LEU A 248 2.65 0.78 19.40
C LEU A 248 2.37 2.29 19.46
N VAL A 249 1.91 2.86 18.34
CA VAL A 249 1.85 4.32 18.16
C VAL A 249 0.51 4.90 18.62
N TYR A 250 -0.61 4.21 18.39
CA TYR A 250 -1.94 4.81 18.56
C TYR A 250 -2.48 4.86 20.01
N PRO A 251 -2.35 3.82 20.86
CA PRO A 251 -2.93 3.83 22.21
C PRO A 251 -2.32 4.90 23.13
N ILE A 252 -1.02 5.15 22.99
CA ILE A 252 -0.29 6.08 23.86
C ILE A 252 -0.46 7.51 23.33
N LYS A 253 -1.00 8.40 24.18
CA LYS A 253 -1.33 9.79 23.79
C LYS A 253 -0.14 10.55 23.18
N TYR A 254 1.06 10.34 23.73
CA TYR A 254 2.27 11.04 23.28
C TYR A 254 2.72 10.59 21.89
N THR A 255 2.82 9.27 21.67
CA THR A 255 3.21 8.70 20.38
C THR A 255 2.15 8.95 19.32
N ARG A 256 0.86 8.87 19.67
CA ARG A 256 -0.24 9.17 18.74
C ARG A 256 -0.24 10.60 18.26
N ARG A 257 0.15 11.54 19.12
CA ARG A 257 0.23 12.97 18.78
C ARG A 257 1.44 13.27 17.88
N LEU A 258 2.48 12.45 17.91
CA LEU A 258 3.72 12.72 17.21
C LEU A 258 3.54 12.84 15.67
N PRO A 259 2.89 11.89 14.96
CA PRO A 259 2.63 12.03 13.52
C PRO A 259 1.86 13.31 13.17
N VAL A 260 0.84 13.63 13.96
CA VAL A 260 -0.03 14.78 13.72
C VAL A 260 0.71 16.09 13.98
N TRP A 261 1.53 16.14 15.03
CA TRP A 261 2.35 17.30 15.33
C TRP A 261 3.41 17.54 14.25
N LEU A 262 4.05 16.48 13.74
CA LEU A 262 4.97 16.58 12.61
C LEU A 262 4.25 17.08 11.35
N ALA A 263 3.05 16.56 11.06
CA ALA A 263 2.22 17.01 9.96
C ALA A 263 1.86 18.50 10.08
N GLU A 264 1.44 18.96 11.25
CA GLU A 264 1.12 20.37 11.51
C GLU A 264 2.34 21.27 11.29
N LYS A 265 3.51 20.88 11.82
CA LYS A 265 4.75 21.65 11.69
C LYS A 265 5.27 21.69 10.26
N SER A 266 5.20 20.57 9.56
CA SER A 266 5.57 20.52 8.15
C SER A 266 4.59 21.29 7.29
N ALA A 267 3.30 21.30 7.60
CA ALA A 267 2.32 22.08 6.84
C ALA A 267 2.60 23.58 6.95
N ASP A 268 3.01 24.06 8.12
CA ASP A 268 3.45 25.46 8.29
C ASP A 268 4.59 25.84 7.35
N PHE A 269 5.56 24.93 7.17
CA PHE A 269 6.71 25.14 6.29
C PHE A 269 6.37 24.97 4.81
N VAL A 270 5.69 23.87 4.47
CA VAL A 270 5.36 23.47 3.10
C VAL A 270 4.39 24.45 2.45
N THR A 271 3.44 24.99 3.21
CA THR A 271 2.47 25.96 2.69
C THR A 271 3.00 27.40 2.60
N ALA A 272 4.27 27.65 2.97
CA ALA A 272 4.89 28.96 2.87
C ALA A 272 5.13 29.43 1.42
N GLY A 273 5.22 28.51 0.45
CA GLY A 273 5.40 28.87 -0.96
C GLY A 273 5.25 27.69 -1.93
N ARG A 274 4.98 27.98 -3.21
CA ARG A 274 4.75 26.96 -4.26
C ARG A 274 5.92 25.99 -4.42
N VAL A 275 7.13 26.51 -4.34
CA VAL A 275 8.36 25.72 -4.48
C VAL A 275 8.54 24.78 -3.31
N SER A 276 8.17 25.18 -2.08
CA SER A 276 8.26 24.33 -0.90
C SER A 276 7.40 23.08 -1.01
N VAL A 277 6.22 23.19 -1.65
CA VAL A 277 5.32 22.04 -1.87
C VAL A 277 5.88 21.06 -2.87
N ILE A 278 6.35 21.56 -4.02
CA ILE A 278 6.97 20.71 -5.05
C ILE A 278 8.24 20.07 -4.48
N GLY A 279 9.04 20.85 -3.75
CA GLY A 279 10.25 20.37 -3.08
C GLY A 279 9.95 19.30 -2.04
N TYR A 280 8.87 19.44 -1.25
CA TYR A 280 8.46 18.42 -0.29
C TYR A 280 8.04 17.12 -0.97
N ILE A 281 7.16 17.19 -1.98
CA ILE A 281 6.69 15.99 -2.70
C ILE A 281 7.87 15.32 -3.41
N ALA A 282 8.72 16.09 -4.09
CA ALA A 282 9.92 15.57 -4.75
C ALA A 282 10.87 14.94 -3.73
N ALA A 283 11.11 15.59 -2.59
CA ALA A 283 11.99 15.08 -1.55
C ALA A 283 11.48 13.77 -0.95
N LEU A 284 10.22 13.73 -0.53
CA LEU A 284 9.68 12.60 0.21
C LEU A 284 9.40 11.38 -0.67
N PHE A 285 8.82 11.59 -1.86
CA PHE A 285 8.34 10.48 -2.70
C PHE A 285 9.32 10.08 -3.82
N TYR A 286 10.34 10.90 -4.09
CA TYR A 286 11.33 10.59 -5.14
C TYR A 286 12.75 10.62 -4.60
N LEU A 287 13.25 11.76 -4.12
CA LEU A 287 14.67 11.89 -3.73
C LEU A 287 15.03 11.00 -2.56
N LEU A 288 14.17 10.85 -1.56
CA LEU A 288 14.42 9.99 -0.41
C LEU A 288 14.43 8.50 -0.81
N PRO A 289 13.42 7.96 -1.52
CA PRO A 289 13.46 6.59 -2.02
C PRO A 289 14.64 6.31 -2.96
N PHE A 290 14.88 7.16 -3.98
CA PHE A 290 15.99 6.97 -4.91
C PHE A 290 17.35 7.15 -4.24
N GLY A 291 17.47 8.09 -3.31
CA GLY A 291 18.67 8.30 -2.52
C GLY A 291 18.97 7.14 -1.58
N ALA A 292 17.94 6.57 -0.95
CA ALA A 292 18.07 5.36 -0.14
C ALA A 292 18.55 4.18 -0.98
N ILE A 293 17.92 3.93 -2.13
CA ILE A 293 18.34 2.88 -3.08
C ILE A 293 19.80 3.11 -3.51
N TRP A 294 20.18 4.34 -3.88
CA TRP A 294 21.53 4.67 -4.31
C TRP A 294 22.58 4.45 -3.20
N LEU A 295 22.24 4.77 -1.94
CA LEU A 295 23.15 4.59 -0.81
C LEU A 295 23.35 3.11 -0.44
N THR A 296 22.36 2.26 -0.73
CA THR A 296 22.36 0.86 -0.32
C THR A 296 22.68 -0.14 -1.44
N GLN A 297 23.06 0.33 -2.64
CA GLN A 297 23.34 -0.54 -3.81
C GLN A 297 24.42 -1.59 -3.53
N ASP A 298 25.44 -1.22 -2.76
CA ASP A 298 26.56 -2.09 -2.40
C ASP A 298 26.36 -2.82 -1.07
N TRP A 299 25.26 -2.57 -0.36
CA TRP A 299 24.97 -3.24 0.89
C TRP A 299 24.40 -4.62 0.58
N GLN A 300 24.91 -5.67 1.23
CA GLN A 300 24.29 -7.00 1.23
C GLN A 300 23.00 -6.99 2.09
N VAL A 301 22.06 -6.08 1.80
CA VAL A 301 20.82 -5.90 2.56
C VAL A 301 20.00 -7.19 2.58
N ALA A 302 20.10 -8.01 1.51
CA ALA A 302 19.39 -9.29 1.40
C ALA A 302 19.75 -10.30 2.51
N GLU A 303 20.99 -10.33 3.02
CA GLU A 303 21.38 -11.26 4.10
C GLU A 303 20.71 -10.93 5.44
N PHE A 304 20.39 -9.67 5.71
CA PHE A 304 19.76 -9.27 6.97
C PHE A 304 18.33 -9.84 7.10
N TYR A 305 17.66 -10.06 5.97
CA TYR A 305 16.22 -10.40 5.91
C TYR A 305 15.93 -11.83 5.44
N GLU A 306 16.90 -12.74 5.36
CA GLU A 306 16.59 -14.15 5.06
C GLU A 306 15.65 -14.74 6.12
N PRO A 307 14.41 -15.15 5.77
CA PRO A 307 13.47 -15.71 6.72
C PRO A 307 14.01 -17.06 7.26
N VAL A 308 13.83 -17.31 8.55
CA VAL A 308 14.13 -18.62 9.14
C VAL A 308 13.06 -19.59 8.67
N VAL A 309 13.38 -20.43 7.69
CA VAL A 309 12.52 -21.55 7.29
C VAL A 309 12.53 -22.56 8.45
N LEU A 310 11.36 -22.86 9.01
CA LEU A 310 11.25 -23.89 10.04
C LEU A 310 11.55 -25.27 9.39
N PRO A 311 12.29 -26.17 10.05
CA PRO A 311 12.71 -27.45 9.47
C PRO A 311 11.56 -28.31 8.89
N GLU A 312 10.35 -28.19 9.45
CA GLU A 312 9.16 -28.90 8.97
C GLU A 312 8.70 -28.48 7.56
N VAL A 313 9.02 -27.26 7.12
CA VAL A 313 8.68 -26.73 5.78
C VAL A 313 9.74 -27.14 4.74
N GLU A 314 10.99 -27.31 5.17
CA GLU A 314 12.09 -27.76 4.32
C GLU A 314 11.81 -29.17 3.75
N HIS A 315 11.20 -30.04 4.55
CA HIS A 315 10.75 -31.37 4.12
C HIS A 315 9.60 -31.35 3.10
N LEU A 316 8.71 -30.36 3.15
CA LEU A 316 7.62 -30.19 2.17
C LEU A 316 8.14 -29.59 0.85
N GLN A 317 9.14 -28.70 0.91
CA GLN A 317 9.81 -28.15 -0.26
C GLN A 317 10.75 -29.16 -0.94
N GLN A 318 11.42 -30.02 -0.17
CA GLN A 318 12.21 -31.13 -0.72
C GLN A 318 11.32 -32.21 -1.34
N ALA A 319 10.20 -32.56 -0.70
CA ALA A 319 9.26 -33.53 -1.25
C ALA A 319 8.65 -33.07 -2.60
N SER A 320 8.28 -31.79 -2.73
CA SER A 320 7.70 -31.28 -3.98
C SER A 320 8.73 -31.15 -5.11
N SER A 321 10.01 -30.90 -4.78
CA SER A 321 11.09 -30.83 -5.76
C SER A 321 11.55 -32.22 -6.25
N ASP A 322 11.53 -33.23 -5.38
CA ASP A 322 11.77 -34.63 -5.76
C ASP A 322 10.63 -35.21 -6.62
N ASP A 323 9.38 -34.86 -6.33
CA ASP A 323 8.21 -35.22 -7.15
C ASP A 323 8.22 -34.52 -8.53
N ALA A 324 8.71 -33.28 -8.61
CA ALA A 324 8.87 -32.56 -9.88
C ALA A 324 10.03 -33.10 -10.73
N GLN A 325 11.07 -33.68 -10.12
CA GLN A 325 12.17 -34.32 -10.86
C GLN A 325 11.81 -35.72 -11.37
N THR A 326 10.93 -36.45 -10.68
CA THR A 326 10.46 -37.78 -11.11
C THR A 326 9.38 -37.74 -12.20
N GLN A 327 8.77 -36.57 -12.46
CA GLN A 327 7.76 -36.39 -13.52
C GLN A 327 8.28 -35.76 -14.83
N LYS A 328 9.60 -35.62 -15.04
CA LYS A 328 10.12 -35.30 -16.38
C LYS A 328 9.96 -36.52 -17.30
N PRO A 329 9.18 -36.47 -18.39
CA PRO A 329 9.18 -37.53 -19.38
C PRO A 329 10.54 -37.51 -20.09
N ASP A 330 11.21 -38.65 -20.15
CA ASP A 330 12.39 -38.87 -20.98
C ASP A 330 12.05 -38.56 -22.44
N ALA A 331 12.37 -37.35 -22.89
CA ALA A 331 12.36 -36.97 -24.29
C ALA A 331 13.59 -37.57 -25.00
N SER A 332 13.62 -38.90 -25.11
CA SER A 332 14.54 -39.61 -26.01
C SER A 332 13.92 -40.90 -26.54
N THR A 333 12.88 -40.81 -27.36
CA THR A 333 12.48 -41.89 -28.26
C THR A 333 11.63 -41.31 -29.40
N ASN A 334 12.30 -40.85 -30.46
CA ASN A 334 11.71 -40.78 -31.79
C ASN A 334 12.82 -40.70 -32.85
N GLU A 335 13.40 -41.85 -33.19
CA GLU A 335 14.03 -42.07 -34.49
C GLU A 335 13.35 -43.27 -35.17
N THR A 336 12.38 -42.93 -36.01
CA THR A 336 12.12 -43.48 -37.35
C THR A 336 12.62 -44.89 -37.67
N SER A 337 11.67 -45.84 -37.77
CA SER A 337 11.81 -47.02 -38.61
C SER A 337 10.61 -47.14 -39.58
N SER A 338 10.74 -46.55 -40.77
CA SER A 338 9.98 -47.02 -41.93
C SER A 338 10.78 -46.78 -43.21
N ASN A 339 11.49 -47.81 -43.66
CA ASN A 339 11.87 -48.04 -45.06
C ASN A 339 12.46 -49.45 -45.20
N SER A 340 11.65 -50.41 -45.67
CA SER A 340 12.03 -51.39 -46.70
C SER A 340 10.88 -52.39 -46.96
N GLU A 341 10.59 -52.55 -48.26
CA GLU A 341 9.77 -53.57 -48.95
C GLU A 341 8.29 -53.26 -49.23
#